data_AF-A0A523X9B4-F1
#
_entry.id   AF-A0A523X9B4-F1
#
_cell.length_a   1.000
_cell.length_b   1.000
_cell.length_c   1.000
_cell.angle_alpha   90.00
_cell.angle_beta   90.00
_cell.angle_gamma   90.00
#
_symmetry.space_group_name_H-M   'P 1'
#
loop_
_entity.id
_entity.type
_entity.pdbx_description
1 polymer ?
#
loop_
_entity_poly.entity_id
_entity_poly.type
_entity_poly.pdbx_seq_one_letter_code
_entity_poly.pdbx_strand_id
1 'polypeptide(L)'
;IKTKYGWLLIYHGVDHSWVYRLGVLLVGLDDPGRLLYRSPNPVLEPEESCELGEEGSYVPNVVFTCGAVPSVDKEVLEDDDEVLVYYGAADTATCVATAKVSDLIPEEIRQGRNQGSYLV
;
A
#
# COMPACT_ATOMS: atom_id res chain seq x y z
N ILE A 1 -8.89 -3.96 -0.38
CA ILE A 1 -9.25 -4.52 0.95
C ILE A 1 -10.33 -3.64 1.57
N LYS A 2 -11.40 -4.22 2.10
CA LYS A 2 -12.49 -3.46 2.73
C LYS A 2 -12.11 -3.12 4.18
N THR A 3 -12.21 -1.85 4.55
CA THR A 3 -11.97 -1.36 5.91
C THR A 3 -13.21 -0.59 6.39
N LYS A 4 -13.32 -0.32 7.69
CA LYS A 4 -14.38 0.57 8.20
C LYS A 4 -14.32 2.01 7.66
N TYR A 5 -13.23 2.37 6.97
CA TYR A 5 -12.96 3.70 6.43
C TYR A 5 -13.18 3.82 4.92
N GLY A 6 -13.26 2.70 4.20
CA GLY A 6 -13.21 2.69 2.73
C GLY A 6 -12.60 1.43 2.15
N TRP A 7 -12.57 1.35 0.82
CA TRP A 7 -11.74 0.38 0.11
C TRP A 7 -10.30 0.88 0.11
N LEU A 8 -9.42 0.16 0.80
CA LEU A 8 -7.99 0.35 0.78
C LEU A 8 -7.39 -0.37 -0.44
N LEU A 9 -6.73 0.38 -1.30
CA LEU A 9 -5.99 -0.09 -2.46
C LEU A 9 -4.50 0.14 -2.22
N ILE A 10 -3.68 -0.84 -2.61
CA ILE A 10 -2.23 -0.71 -2.67
C ILE A 10 -1.89 -0.59 -4.16
N TYR A 11 -1.12 0.43 -4.52
CA TYR A 11 -0.74 0.69 -5.90
C TYR A 11 0.78 0.88 -5.99
N HIS A 12 1.36 0.74 -7.18
CA HIS A 12 2.76 1.07 -7.41
C HIS A 12 2.90 2.40 -8.14
N GLY A 13 3.96 3.14 -7.83
CA GLY A 13 4.42 4.31 -8.58
C GLY A 13 5.87 4.14 -8.97
N VAL A 14 6.27 4.75 -10.09
CA VAL A 14 7.65 4.76 -10.58
C VAL A 14 8.13 6.21 -10.70
N ASP A 15 9.33 6.49 -10.23
CA ASP A 15 9.96 7.80 -10.37
C ASP A 15 10.84 7.92 -11.62
N HIS A 16 11.42 9.10 -11.85
CA HIS A 16 12.32 9.34 -12.98
C HIS A 16 13.65 8.56 -12.92
N SER A 17 13.99 8.00 -11.76
CA SER A 17 15.14 7.14 -11.54
C SER A 17 14.79 5.66 -11.69
N TRP A 18 13.57 5.35 -12.15
CA TRP A 18 13.06 4.00 -12.36
C TRP A 18 12.94 3.18 -11.06
N VAL A 19 12.79 3.84 -9.91
CA VAL A 19 12.56 3.15 -8.65
C VAL A 19 11.06 2.94 -8.47
N TYR A 20 10.65 1.66 -8.37
CA TYR A 20 9.25 1.29 -8.15
C TYR A 20 8.98 1.19 -6.65
N ARG A 21 7.93 1.88 -6.20
CA ARG A 21 7.51 1.95 -4.80
C ARG A 21 6.01 1.71 -4.66
N LEU A 22 5.57 1.29 -3.48
CA LEU A 22 4.15 1.13 -3.19
C LEU A 22 3.59 2.36 -2.47
N GLY A 23 2.38 2.74 -2.83
CA GLY A 23 1.56 3.71 -2.11
C GLY A 23 0.19 3.13 -1.79
N VAL A 24 -0.61 3.88 -1.03
CA VAL A 24 -1.98 3.49 -0.71
C VAL A 24 -2.99 4.55 -1.13
N LEU A 25 -4.19 4.06 -1.47
CA LEU A 25 -5.33 4.86 -1.86
C LEU A 25 -6.55 4.33 -1.11
N LEU A 26 -7.35 5.23 -0.54
CA LEU A 26 -8.60 4.93 0.13
C LEU A 26 -9.74 5.56 -0.66
N VAL A 27 -10.73 4.76 -1.06
CA VAL A 27 -11.92 5.22 -1.78
C VAL A 27 -13.21 4.84 -1.05
N GLY A 28 -14.30 5.54 -1.37
CA GLY A 28 -15.60 5.34 -0.73
C GLY A 28 -16.12 3.90 -0.86
N LEU A 29 -16.76 3.38 0.19
CA LEU A 29 -17.36 2.03 0.18
C LEU A 29 -18.52 1.93 -0.82
N ASP A 30 -19.41 2.92 -0.80
CA ASP A 30 -20.59 3.00 -1.67
C ASP A 30 -20.29 3.58 -3.06
N ASP A 31 -19.25 4.42 -3.14
CA ASP A 31 -18.78 5.04 -4.38
C ASP A 31 -17.24 4.96 -4.47
N PRO A 32 -16.70 3.91 -5.11
CA PRO A 32 -15.26 3.74 -5.32
C PRO A 32 -14.64 4.81 -6.24
N GLY A 33 -15.44 5.60 -6.97
CA GLY A 33 -14.96 6.73 -7.75
C GLY A 33 -14.57 7.92 -6.88
N ARG A 34 -15.05 7.97 -5.63
CA ARG A 34 -14.73 9.02 -4.68
C ARG A 34 -13.43 8.70 -3.94
N LEU A 35 -12.38 9.44 -4.28
CA LEU A 35 -11.12 9.44 -3.53
C LEU A 35 -11.32 10.05 -2.13
N LEU A 36 -10.90 9.33 -1.09
CA LEU A 36 -10.91 9.79 0.30
C LEU A 36 -9.51 10.15 0.78
N TYR A 37 -8.50 9.36 0.38
CA TYR A 37 -7.11 9.58 0.74
C TYR A 37 -6.17 8.92 -0.28
N ARG A 38 -5.02 9.53 -0.50
CA ARG A 38 -3.88 8.96 -1.21
C ARG A 38 -2.64 9.28 -0.39
N SER A 39 -1.75 8.31 -0.20
CA SER A 39 -0.51 8.58 0.52
C SER A 39 0.35 9.58 -0.26
N PRO A 40 0.82 10.67 0.38
CA PRO A 40 1.71 11.64 -0.27
C PRO A 40 3.11 11.07 -0.49
N ASN A 41 3.49 10.09 0.34
CA ASN A 41 4.76 9.39 0.28
C ASN A 41 4.54 7.88 0.03
N PRO A 42 5.58 7.17 -0.42
CA PRO A 42 5.60 5.71 -0.43
C PRO A 42 5.32 5.13 0.95
N VAL A 43 4.65 3.97 0.98
CA VAL A 43 4.48 3.14 2.18
C VAL A 43 5.45 1.95 2.20
N LEU A 44 6.04 1.61 1.06
CA LEU A 44 7.09 0.62 0.91
C LEU A 44 8.00 1.04 -0.25
N GLU A 45 9.30 0.98 -0.01
CA GLU A 45 10.33 1.23 -1.03
C GLU A 45 11.43 0.17 -0.98
N PRO A 46 12.20 -0.02 -2.05
CA PRO A 46 13.30 -0.97 -2.07
C PRO A 46 14.39 -0.59 -1.06
N GLU A 47 14.58 -1.43 -0.05
CA GLU A 47 15.63 -1.26 0.97
C GLU A 47 16.43 -2.57 1.16
N GLU A 48 15.77 -3.72 0.99
CA GLU A 48 16.39 -5.03 1.18
C GLU A 48 17.15 -5.50 -0.07
N SER A 49 18.12 -6.39 0.11
CA SER A 49 19.00 -6.83 -0.99
C SER A 49 18.22 -7.46 -2.16
N CYS A 50 17.16 -8.21 -1.86
CA CYS A 50 16.28 -8.79 -2.87
C CYS A 50 15.45 -7.76 -3.67
N GLU A 51 15.26 -6.55 -3.14
CA GLU A 51 14.48 -5.45 -3.75
C GLU A 51 15.38 -4.50 -4.53
N LEU A 52 16.55 -4.19 -3.95
CA LEU A 52 17.62 -3.43 -4.62
C LEU A 52 18.20 -4.21 -5.80
N GLY A 53 18.13 -5.54 -5.74
CA GLY A 53 18.61 -6.45 -6.77
C GLY A 53 20.02 -6.93 -6.48
N GLU A 54 20.17 -8.23 -6.27
CA GLU A 54 21.47 -8.92 -6.21
C GLU A 54 21.95 -9.30 -7.61
N GLU A 55 23.20 -9.75 -7.73
CA GLU A 55 23.77 -10.25 -8.99
C GLU A 55 22.89 -11.37 -9.57
N GLY A 56 22.35 -11.15 -10.78
CA GLY A 56 21.41 -12.06 -11.44
C GLY A 56 19.93 -11.65 -11.38
N SER A 57 19.60 -10.54 -10.70
CA SER A 57 18.23 -9.99 -10.72
C SER A 57 17.89 -9.37 -12.07
N TYR A 58 16.60 -9.43 -12.46
CA TYR A 58 16.15 -8.89 -13.75
C TYR A 58 16.05 -7.36 -13.76
N VAL A 59 15.42 -6.75 -12.75
CA VAL A 59 15.22 -5.29 -12.69
C VAL A 59 15.49 -4.80 -11.27
N PRO A 60 16.59 -4.08 -10.99
CA PRO A 60 16.90 -3.58 -9.65
C PRO A 60 15.95 -2.45 -9.22
N ASN A 61 15.89 -2.19 -7.91
CA ASN A 61 15.08 -1.11 -7.30
C ASN A 61 13.57 -1.25 -7.55
N VAL A 62 13.04 -2.47 -7.39
CA VAL A 62 11.62 -2.75 -7.61
C VAL A 62 10.99 -3.39 -6.38
N VAL A 63 9.95 -2.74 -5.87
CA VAL A 63 8.86 -3.39 -5.14
C VAL A 63 7.55 -3.22 -5.92
N PHE A 64 6.89 -4.32 -6.25
CA PHE A 64 5.69 -4.33 -7.10
C PHE A 64 4.57 -5.17 -6.49
N THR A 65 3.43 -4.57 -6.19
CA THR A 65 2.35 -5.29 -5.48
C THR A 65 1.73 -6.40 -6.35
N CYS A 66 1.64 -7.60 -5.78
CA CYS A 66 1.06 -8.79 -6.41
C CYS A 66 -0.29 -9.17 -5.78
N GLY A 67 -0.57 -8.67 -4.58
CA GLY A 67 -1.82 -8.90 -3.87
C GLY A 67 -1.70 -8.49 -2.41
N ALA A 68 -2.82 -8.19 -1.78
CA ALA A 68 -2.86 -7.90 -0.35
C ALA A 68 -4.11 -8.51 0.28
N VAL A 69 -3.93 -9.16 1.42
CA VAL A 69 -4.99 -9.90 2.12
C VAL A 69 -4.96 -9.57 3.62
N PRO A 70 -6.11 -9.59 4.29
CA PRO A 70 -6.15 -9.65 5.75
C PRO A 70 -5.29 -10.80 6.30
N SER A 71 -4.56 -10.59 7.40
CA SER A 71 -3.82 -11.66 8.08
C SER A 71 -4.74 -12.70 8.74
N VAL A 72 -5.97 -12.30 9.04
CA VAL A 72 -7.06 -13.14 9.57
C VAL A 72 -8.28 -13.03 8.69
N ASP A 73 -9.06 -14.10 8.56
CA ASP A 73 -10.28 -14.10 7.73
C ASP A 73 -11.37 -13.18 8.33
N LYS A 74 -11.31 -11.90 7.93
CA LYS A 74 -12.20 -10.82 8.38
C LYS A 74 -12.63 -9.98 7.17
N GLU A 75 -13.94 -9.81 7.02
CA GLU A 75 -14.52 -9.11 5.87
C GLU A 75 -14.23 -7.60 5.88
N VAL A 76 -14.23 -6.97 7.06
CA VAL A 76 -14.04 -5.53 7.23
C VAL A 76 -12.95 -5.28 8.27
N LEU A 77 -11.85 -4.66 7.85
CA LEU A 77 -10.73 -4.39 8.75
C LEU A 77 -10.91 -3.09 9.56
N GLU A 78 -10.37 -3.12 10.78
CA GLU A 78 -10.24 -2.06 11.77
C GLU A 78 -8.76 -1.74 12.00
N ASP A 79 -8.49 -0.77 12.87
CA ASP A 79 -7.18 -0.14 13.04
C ASP A 79 -6.05 -1.12 13.34
N ASP A 80 -6.29 -2.06 14.24
CA ASP A 80 -5.31 -3.04 14.70
C ASP A 80 -5.22 -4.30 13.85
N ASP A 81 -6.11 -4.46 12.86
CA ASP A 81 -6.05 -5.60 11.96
C ASP A 81 -4.85 -5.44 11.01
N GLU A 82 -4.15 -6.55 10.77
CA GLU A 82 -2.96 -6.59 9.93
C GLU A 82 -3.30 -7.02 8.50
N VAL A 83 -2.59 -6.43 7.55
CA VAL A 83 -2.62 -6.78 6.13
C VAL A 83 -1.28 -7.41 5.75
N LEU A 84 -1.34 -8.55 5.08
CA LEU A 84 -0.20 -9.16 4.40
C LEU A 84 -0.16 -8.62 2.97
N VAL A 85 0.93 -7.94 2.61
CA VAL A 85 1.16 -7.40 1.26
C VAL A 85 2.20 -8.27 0.58
N TYR A 86 1.77 -9.06 -0.39
CA TYR A 86 2.67 -9.82 -1.26
C TYR A 86 3.14 -8.94 -2.41
N TYR A 87 4.44 -8.90 -2.63
CA TYR A 87 5.05 -8.07 -3.66
C TYR A 87 6.21 -8.78 -4.35
N GLY A 88 6.40 -8.46 -5.63
CA GLY A 88 7.60 -8.83 -6.38
C GLY A 88 8.76 -7.92 -5.98
N ALA A 89 9.92 -8.53 -5.78
CA ALA A 89 11.17 -7.86 -5.49
C ALA A 89 12.15 -8.09 -6.65
N ALA A 90 12.63 -6.99 -7.23
CA ALA A 90 13.56 -6.95 -8.36
C ALA A 90 13.20 -7.82 -9.58
N ASP A 91 11.90 -8.01 -9.86
CA ASP A 91 11.36 -8.94 -10.88
C ASP A 91 11.90 -10.39 -10.78
N THR A 92 12.31 -10.79 -9.58
CA THR A 92 13.08 -12.04 -9.38
C THR A 92 12.55 -12.87 -8.21
N ALA A 93 12.12 -12.22 -7.12
CA ALA A 93 11.59 -12.89 -5.93
C ALA A 93 10.17 -12.41 -5.60
N THR A 94 9.47 -13.18 -4.76
CA THR A 94 8.24 -12.74 -4.10
C THR A 94 8.51 -12.62 -2.61
N CYS A 95 8.17 -11.46 -2.05
CA CYS A 95 8.30 -11.15 -0.64
C CYS A 95 6.92 -10.87 -0.03
N VAL A 96 6.89 -10.76 1.29
CA VAL A 96 5.70 -10.36 2.05
C VAL A 96 6.10 -9.31 3.08
N ALA A 97 5.36 -8.21 3.11
CA ALA A 97 5.43 -7.19 4.16
C ALA A 97 4.12 -7.22 4.96
N THR A 98 4.18 -6.84 6.22
CA THR A 98 2.99 -6.71 7.07
C THR A 98 2.85 -5.28 7.58
N ALA A 99 1.62 -4.82 7.69
CA ALA A 99 1.29 -3.51 8.26
C ALA A 99 -0.11 -3.55 8.85
N LYS A 100 -0.34 -2.79 9.93
CA LYS A 100 -1.70 -2.57 10.43
C LYS A 100 -2.43 -1.59 9.53
N VAL A 101 -3.76 -1.65 9.53
CA VAL A 101 -4.58 -0.62 8.86
C VAL A 101 -4.26 0.79 9.37
N SER A 102 -3.96 0.93 10.66
CA SER A 102 -3.54 2.21 11.26
C SER A 102 -2.22 2.76 10.72
N ASP A 103 -1.34 1.90 10.21
CA ASP A 103 -0.04 2.31 9.65
C ASP A 103 -0.22 2.84 8.22
N LEU A 104 -1.23 2.32 7.50
CA LEU A 104 -1.52 2.67 6.11
C LEU A 104 -2.50 3.85 5.99
N ILE A 105 -3.41 4.02 6.97
CA ILE A 105 -4.43 5.08 6.96
C ILE A 105 -4.18 6.04 8.13
N PRO A 106 -3.82 7.30 7.88
CA PRO A 106 -3.44 8.24 8.92
C PRO A 106 -4.65 8.62 9.80
N GLU A 107 -4.36 9.02 11.04
CA GLU A 107 -5.36 9.26 12.09
C GLU A 107 -6.43 10.28 11.69
N GLU A 108 -6.06 11.31 10.93
CA GLU A 108 -6.97 12.38 10.48
C GLU A 108 -8.06 11.85 9.56
N ILE A 109 -7.72 10.87 8.72
CA ILE A 109 -8.66 10.19 7.83
C ILE A 109 -9.53 9.21 8.63
N ARG A 110 -8.92 8.47 9.56
CA ARG A 110 -9.64 7.52 10.44
C ARG A 110 -10.67 8.20 11.35
N GLN A 111 -10.39 9.42 11.83
CA GLN A 111 -11.31 10.19 12.67
C GLN A 111 -12.35 11.02 11.90
N GLY A 112 -12.36 10.94 10.56
CA GLY A 112 -13.31 11.67 9.71
C GLY A 112 -13.09 13.19 9.70
N ARG A 113 -11.89 13.67 10.04
CA ARG A 113 -11.60 15.12 10.18
C ARG A 113 -11.33 15.85 8.86
N ASN A 114 -11.41 15.18 7.71
CA ASN A 114 -11.23 15.80 6.40
C ASN A 114 -12.50 15.69 5.53
N GLN A 115 -13.41 16.65 5.67
CA GLN A 115 -14.36 17.01 4.61
C GLN A 115 -13.90 18.23 3.80
N GLY A 116 -12.71 18.79 4.05
CA GLY A 116 -12.37 20.16 3.65
C GLY A 116 -11.20 20.40 2.67
N SER A 117 -10.24 19.49 2.51
CA SER A 117 -9.11 19.76 1.61
C SER A 117 -8.48 18.46 1.14
N TYR A 118 -8.61 18.19 -0.15
CA TYR A 118 -7.84 17.17 -0.85
C TYR A 118 -6.37 17.62 -0.83
N LEU A 119 -5.57 17.04 0.06
CA LEU A 119 -4.12 17.08 -0.08
C LEU A 119 -3.77 16.03 -1.13
N VAL A 120 -3.42 16.52 -2.31
CA VAL A 120 -2.85 15.75 -3.42
C VAL A 120 -1.35 15.71 -3.26
#